data_AF-A0AAD6URF8-F1
#
_entry.id   AF-A0AAD6URF8-F1
#
_cell.length_a   1.000
_cell.length_b   1.000
_cell.length_c   1.000
_cell.angle_alpha   90.00
_cell.angle_beta   90.00
_cell.angle_gamma   90.00
#
_symmetry.space_group_name_H-M   'P 1'
#
loop_
_entity.id
_entity.type
_entity.pdbx_description
1 polymer ?
#
loop_
_entity_poly.entity_id
_entity_poly.type
_entity_poly.pdbx_seq_one_letter_code
_entity_poly.pdbx_strand_id
1 'polypeptide(L)'
;MASHAPRAHTASSPGGIKPVFGLTAAVLIHAASIAHAHAPDFEVAPPDALSGAARIAWALIINPVFKEAYDAEGIDVDWAVVRRVAGIGPEAEAEGPQAQGAPRRTRRRRSKL
;
A
#
# COMPACT_ATOMS: atom_id res chain seq x y z
N MET A 1 -37.38 3.07 -11.80
CA MET A 1 -36.09 3.75 -11.53
C MET A 1 -35.08 2.68 -11.18
N ALA A 2 -34.18 2.34 -12.11
CA ALA A 2 -33.12 1.35 -11.87
C ALA A 2 -31.78 2.04 -12.09
N SER A 3 -31.07 2.28 -10.99
CA SER A 3 -29.67 2.67 -10.98
C SER A 3 -28.84 1.43 -11.34
N HIS A 4 -28.00 1.52 -12.37
CA HIS A 4 -27.12 0.44 -12.81
C HIS A 4 -25.69 0.96 -12.94
N ALA A 5 -24.79 0.15 -12.41
CA ALA A 5 -23.38 0.40 -12.11
C ALA A 5 -22.53 0.92 -13.29
N PRO A 6 -21.37 1.56 -13.02
CA PRO A 6 -20.42 1.95 -14.06
C PRO A 6 -19.88 0.70 -14.76
N ARG A 7 -20.12 0.62 -16.07
CA ARG A 7 -19.60 -0.41 -16.96
C ARG A 7 -18.11 -0.17 -17.17
N ALA A 8 -17.27 -1.16 -16.84
CA ALA A 8 -15.88 -1.15 -17.26
C ALA A 8 -15.81 -1.20 -18.80
N HIS A 9 -15.18 -0.20 -19.41
CA HIS A 9 -14.99 -0.11 -20.85
C HIS A 9 -13.98 -1.16 -21.32
N THR A 10 -14.44 -2.22 -21.97
CA THR A 10 -13.58 -3.09 -22.78
C THR A 10 -13.60 -2.58 -24.23
N ALA A 11 -12.64 -1.72 -24.59
CA ALA A 11 -12.39 -1.40 -25.99
C ALA A 11 -11.27 -2.32 -26.52
N SER A 12 -11.65 -3.30 -27.33
CA SER A 12 -10.72 -4.12 -28.09
C SER A 12 -10.11 -3.26 -29.21
N SER A 13 -8.80 -3.02 -29.17
CA SER A 13 -8.10 -2.29 -30.22
C SER A 13 -7.09 -3.23 -30.90
N PRO A 14 -7.19 -3.44 -32.23
CA PRO A 14 -6.20 -4.19 -32.97
C PRO A 14 -4.93 -3.34 -33.07
N GLY A 15 -3.95 -3.64 -32.21
CA GLY A 15 -2.71 -2.88 -32.04
C GLY A 15 -2.65 -1.97 -30.79
N GLY A 16 -3.67 -1.97 -29.93
CA GLY A 16 -3.84 -0.95 -28.88
C GLY A 16 -3.16 -1.21 -27.54
N ILE A 17 -2.99 -0.11 -26.80
CA ILE A 17 -2.47 -0.06 -25.43
C ILE A 17 -3.44 -0.79 -24.49
N LYS A 18 -2.91 -1.79 -23.77
CA LYS A 18 -3.66 -2.53 -22.75
C LYS A 18 -3.43 -1.88 -21.39
N PRO A 19 -4.46 -1.32 -20.75
CA PRO A 19 -4.27 -0.80 -19.42
C PRO A 19 -4.16 -1.96 -18.42
N VAL A 20 -3.19 -1.85 -17.51
CA VAL A 20 -3.02 -2.77 -16.36
C VAL A 20 -3.13 -1.94 -15.10
N PHE A 21 -3.95 -2.39 -14.15
CA PHE A 21 -4.23 -1.66 -12.92
C PHE A 21 -4.08 -2.55 -11.68
N GLY A 22 -4.07 -1.92 -10.51
CA GLY A 22 -4.13 -2.60 -9.22
C GLY A 22 -2.89 -3.44 -8.91
N LEU A 23 -3.11 -4.59 -8.25
CA LEU A 23 -2.03 -5.49 -7.81
C LEU A 23 -1.16 -5.96 -8.97
N THR A 24 -1.75 -6.28 -10.13
CA THR A 24 -1.00 -6.72 -11.30
C THR A 24 -0.01 -5.66 -11.76
N ALA A 25 -0.43 -4.39 -11.84
CA ALA A 25 0.47 -3.29 -12.19
C ALA A 25 1.59 -3.15 -11.15
N ALA A 26 1.25 -3.22 -9.86
CA ALA A 26 2.23 -3.14 -8.78
C ALA A 26 3.30 -4.25 -8.85
N VAL A 27 2.89 -5.49 -9.14
CA VAL A 27 3.81 -6.62 -9.32
C VAL A 27 4.72 -6.42 -10.53
N LEU A 28 4.17 -5.98 -11.66
CA LEU A 28 4.95 -5.75 -12.88
C LEU A 28 5.97 -4.63 -12.70
N ILE A 29 5.57 -3.51 -12.08
CA ILE A 29 6.47 -2.40 -11.77
C ILE A 29 7.58 -2.88 -10.84
N HIS A 30 7.24 -3.59 -9.76
CA HIS A 30 8.23 -4.10 -8.81
C HIS A 30 9.24 -5.06 -9.46
N ALA A 31 8.75 -6.00 -10.29
CA ALA A 31 9.60 -6.94 -11.00
C ALA A 31 10.55 -6.22 -11.98
N ALA A 32 10.04 -5.24 -12.72
CA ALA A 32 10.86 -4.44 -13.64
C ALA A 32 11.95 -3.67 -12.89
N SER A 33 11.63 -3.07 -11.74
CA SER A 33 12.60 -2.33 -10.92
C SER A 33 13.76 -3.23 -10.45
N ILE A 34 13.48 -4.49 -10.10
CA ILE A 34 14.51 -5.47 -9.72
C ILE A 34 15.32 -5.89 -10.95
N ALA A 35 14.66 -6.32 -12.02
CA ALA A 35 15.31 -6.90 -13.20
C ALA A 35 16.24 -5.90 -13.90
N HIS A 36 15.86 -4.62 -13.91
CA HIS A 36 16.64 -3.56 -14.55
C HIS A 36 17.48 -2.74 -13.58
N ALA A 37 17.42 -3.03 -12.26
CA ALA A 37 18.05 -2.24 -11.21
C ALA A 37 17.76 -0.72 -11.34
N HIS A 38 16.56 -0.39 -11.83
CA HIS A 38 16.16 0.98 -12.16
C HIS A 38 14.90 1.35 -11.37
N ALA A 39 14.97 2.44 -10.61
CA ALA A 39 13.81 2.95 -9.90
C ALA A 39 12.79 3.57 -10.89
N PRO A 40 11.48 3.45 -10.66
CA PRO A 40 10.50 4.13 -11.50
C PRO A 40 10.65 5.66 -11.39
N ASP A 41 10.52 6.36 -12.52
CA ASP A 41 10.59 7.84 -12.57
C ASP A 41 9.28 8.52 -12.15
N PHE A 42 8.36 7.75 -11.58
CA PHE A 42 7.05 8.19 -11.13
C PHE A 42 6.75 7.58 -9.76
N GLU A 43 5.87 8.26 -9.03
CA GLU A 43 5.42 7.79 -7.72
C GLU A 43 4.56 6.53 -7.87
N VAL A 44 5.02 5.42 -7.30
CA VAL A 44 4.34 4.11 -7.42
C VAL A 44 3.21 3.98 -6.40
N ALA A 45 3.38 4.59 -5.23
CA ALA A 45 2.43 4.53 -4.13
C ALA A 45 2.03 5.95 -3.71
N PRO A 46 0.74 6.27 -3.57
CA PRO A 46 0.35 7.57 -3.05
C PRO A 46 0.92 7.79 -1.64
N PRO A 47 1.08 9.04 -1.18
CA PRO A 47 1.77 9.35 0.08
C PRO A 47 1.25 8.60 1.31
N ASP A 48 -0.04 8.29 1.33
CA ASP A 48 -0.72 7.62 2.45
C ASP A 48 -0.97 6.13 2.20
N ALA A 49 -0.40 5.56 1.13
CA ALA A 49 -0.55 4.13 0.87
C ALA A 49 0.30 3.30 1.82
N LEU A 50 -0.30 2.21 2.30
CA LEU A 50 0.41 1.16 3.00
C LEU A 50 1.51 0.58 2.10
N SER A 51 2.70 0.38 2.68
CA SER A 51 3.82 -0.26 2.00
C SER A 51 3.41 -1.64 1.47
N GLY A 52 4.11 -2.14 0.43
CA GLY A 52 3.85 -3.49 -0.10
C GLY A 52 3.95 -4.57 0.97
N ALA A 53 4.96 -4.47 1.84
CA ALA A 53 5.15 -5.36 2.98
C ALA A 53 4.00 -5.27 4.00
N ALA A 54 3.54 -4.07 4.34
CA ALA A 54 2.40 -3.88 5.25
C ALA A 54 1.11 -4.49 4.68
N ARG A 55 0.86 -4.34 3.37
CA ARG A 55 -0.28 -4.96 2.68
C ARG A 55 -0.21 -6.48 2.68
N ILE A 56 0.96 -7.05 2.42
CA ILE A 56 1.19 -8.50 2.49
C ILE A 56 0.97 -8.99 3.92
N ALA A 57 1.58 -8.34 4.90
CA ALA A 57 1.45 -8.71 6.31
C ALA A 57 0.00 -8.64 6.79
N TRP A 58 -0.75 -7.61 6.40
CA TRP A 58 -2.18 -7.53 6.66
C TRP A 58 -2.96 -8.69 6.01
N ALA A 59 -2.66 -9.00 4.75
CA ALA A 59 -3.29 -10.13 4.05
C ALA A 59 -3.04 -11.48 4.73
N LEU A 60 -1.82 -11.70 5.26
CA LEU A 60 -1.46 -12.89 6.04
C LEU A 60 -2.27 -13.02 7.33
N ILE A 61 -2.64 -11.89 7.95
CA ILE A 61 -3.40 -11.88 9.21
C ILE A 61 -4.89 -12.13 8.96
N ILE A 62 -5.47 -11.49 7.95
CA ILE A 62 -6.93 -11.55 7.74
C ILE A 62 -7.41 -12.79 7.00
N ASN A 63 -6.54 -13.46 6.23
CA ASN A 63 -6.91 -14.62 5.43
C ASN A 63 -6.29 -15.90 6.03
N PRO A 64 -7.09 -16.79 6.65
CA PRO A 64 -6.58 -17.99 7.31
C PRO A 64 -5.90 -18.97 6.32
N VAL A 65 -6.28 -18.93 5.05
CA VAL A 65 -5.71 -19.79 3.99
C VAL A 65 -4.17 -19.67 3.90
N PHE A 66 -3.61 -18.50 4.20
CA PHE A 66 -2.15 -18.34 4.15
C PHE A 66 -1.46 -18.99 5.34
N LYS A 67 -2.10 -18.98 6.52
CA LYS A 67 -1.59 -19.71 7.68
C LYS A 67 -1.57 -21.22 7.37
N GLU A 68 -2.66 -21.74 6.82
CA GLU A 68 -2.76 -23.16 6.43
C GLU A 68 -1.70 -23.54 5.38
N ALA A 69 -1.44 -22.66 4.42
CA ALA A 69 -0.38 -22.86 3.42
C ALA A 69 1.01 -22.93 4.06
N TYR A 70 1.35 -22.01 4.97
CA TYR A 70 2.63 -22.06 5.68
C TYR A 70 2.78 -23.31 6.56
N ASP A 71 1.70 -23.70 7.26
CA ASP A 71 1.69 -24.93 8.07
C ASP A 71 1.92 -26.17 7.17
N ALA A 72 1.31 -26.22 5.98
CA ALA A 72 1.49 -27.29 5.01
C ALA A 72 2.89 -27.33 4.39
N GLU A 73 3.53 -26.17 4.22
CA GLU A 73 4.90 -26.06 3.72
C GLU A 73 5.96 -26.22 4.82
N GLY A 74 5.56 -26.33 6.09
CA GLY A 74 6.47 -26.47 7.24
C GLY A 74 7.29 -25.21 7.51
N ILE A 75 6.79 -24.04 7.11
CA ILE A 75 7.46 -22.75 7.28
C ILE A 75 7.03 -22.14 8.61
N ASP A 76 7.99 -21.93 9.51
CA ASP A 76 7.75 -21.22 10.76
C ASP A 76 7.69 -19.70 10.50
N VAL A 77 6.54 -19.11 10.83
CA VAL A 77 6.26 -17.69 10.61
C VAL A 77 6.23 -16.97 11.95
N ASP A 78 7.10 -15.97 12.11
CA ASP A 78 7.04 -15.06 13.24
C ASP A 78 5.84 -14.10 13.11
N TRP A 79 4.70 -14.53 13.66
CA TRP A 79 3.47 -13.75 13.65
C TRP A 79 3.54 -12.44 14.43
N ALA A 80 4.52 -12.26 15.32
CA ALA A 80 4.72 -10.99 16.01
C ALA A 80 5.36 -9.95 15.07
N VAL A 81 6.32 -10.38 14.24
CA VAL A 81 6.89 -9.55 13.17
C VAL A 81 5.82 -9.20 12.15
N VAL A 82 5.01 -10.17 11.71
CA VAL A 82 3.92 -9.93 10.74
C VAL A 82 2.96 -8.85 11.27
N ARG A 83 2.52 -8.96 12.53
CA ARG A 83 1.63 -7.94 13.14
C ARG A 83 2.27 -6.55 13.21
N ARG A 84 3.55 -6.47 13.56
CA ARG A 84 4.29 -5.19 13.59
C ARG A 84 4.36 -4.56 12.20
N VAL A 85 4.72 -5.33 11.18
CA VAL A 85 4.81 -4.86 9.78
C VAL A 85 3.45 -4.44 9.25
N ALA A 86 2.37 -5.11 9.66
CA ALA A 86 1.00 -4.75 9.34
C ALA A 86 0.50 -3.49 10.09
N GLY A 87 1.29 -2.91 11.00
CA GLY A 87 0.87 -1.78 11.81
C GLY A 87 -0.16 -2.15 12.89
N ILE A 88 -0.13 -3.39 13.39
CA ILE A 88 -1.00 -3.86 14.48
C ILE A 88 -0.17 -3.97 15.76
N GLY A 89 -0.27 -2.96 16.64
CA GLY A 89 0.42 -2.90 17.93
C GLY A 89 0.17 -1.57 18.66
N PRO A 90 0.58 -1.43 19.94
CA PRO A 90 0.32 -0.22 20.74
C PRO A 90 1.01 1.06 20.22
N GLU A 91 1.89 0.95 19.22
CA GLU A 91 2.61 2.06 18.58
C GLU A 91 1.95 2.53 17.26
N ALA A 92 0.90 1.83 16.79
CA ALA A 92 0.24 2.10 15.50
C ALA A 92 -0.57 3.40 15.44
N GLU A 93 -0.80 4.05 16.59
CA GLU A 93 -1.45 5.36 16.64
C GLU A 93 -0.46 6.55 16.51
N ALA A 94 0.86 6.31 16.50
CA ALA A 94 1.86 7.38 16.55
C ALA A 94 2.38 7.83 15.17
N GLU A 95 2.20 7.06 14.10
CA GLU A 95 2.60 7.45 12.74
C GLU A 95 1.38 7.50 11.81
N GLY A 96 0.51 8.48 12.07
CA GLY A 96 -0.37 9.01 11.03
C GLY A 96 0.45 9.66 9.91
N PRO A 97 -0.13 9.80 8.70
CA PRO A 97 0.58 10.31 7.53
C PRO A 97 1.20 11.68 7.83
N GLN A 98 2.53 11.75 7.73
CA GLN A 98 3.26 13.00 7.84
C GLN A 98 2.91 13.88 6.64
N ALA A 99 1.89 14.72 6.81
CA ALA A 99 1.59 15.82 5.92
C ALA A 99 2.80 16.76 5.87
N GLN A 100 3.63 16.60 4.83
CA GLN A 100 4.68 17.54 4.52
C GLN A 100 4.03 18.86 4.09
N GLY A 101 4.31 19.92 4.85
CA GLY A 101 4.12 21.31 4.41
C GLY A 101 2.97 22.07 5.05
N ALA A 102 3.21 22.66 6.22
CA ALA A 102 2.53 23.88 6.64
C ALA A 102 3.48 24.77 7.46
N PRO A 103 3.59 26.08 7.15
CA PRO A 103 4.55 26.95 7.82
C PRO A 103 4.14 27.19 9.28
N ARG A 104 5.08 26.97 10.19
CA ARG A 104 4.98 27.32 11.62
C ARG A 104 4.70 28.82 11.76
N ARG A 105 3.43 29.18 11.94
CA ARG A 105 3.05 30.51 12.43
C ARG A 105 3.55 30.66 13.87
N THR A 106 4.69 31.33 14.03
CA THR A 106 5.19 31.80 15.32
C THR A 106 4.18 32.75 15.94
N ARG A 107 3.41 32.25 16.93
CA ARG A 107 2.50 33.07 17.72
C ARG A 107 3.35 33.87 18.73
N ARG A 108 3.75 35.07 18.32
CA ARG A 108 4.45 36.05 19.16
C ARG A 108 3.58 36.33 20.39
N ARG A 109 4.03 35.90 21.57
CA ARG A 109 3.40 36.24 22.87
C ARG A 109 3.40 37.76 23.02
N ARG A 110 2.22 38.40 23.01
CA ARG A 110 2.09 39.75 23.56
C ARG A 110 1.96 39.63 25.08
N SER A 111 2.94 40.23 25.75
CA SER A 111 2.98 40.46 27.19
C SER A 111 1.77 41.29 27.62
N LYS A 112 1.17 40.91 28.76
CA LYS A 112 0.19 41.72 29.49
C LYS A 112 0.90 42.93 30.11
N LEU A 113 0.23 44.08 30.09
CA LEU A 113 0.40 45.22 30.98
C LEU A 113 -1.01 45.55 31.49
#